data_AF-A0A367V0W0-F1
#
_entry.id   AF-A0A367V0W0-F1
#
_cell.length_a   1.000
_cell.length_b   1.000
_cell.length_c   1.000
_cell.angle_alpha   90.00
_cell.angle_beta   90.00
_cell.angle_gamma   90.00
#
_symmetry.space_group_name_H-M   'P 1'
#
loop_
_entity.id
_entity.type
_entity.pdbx_description
1 polymer ?
#
loop_
_entity_poly.entity_id
_entity_poly.type
_entity_poly.pdbx_seq_one_letter_code
_entity_poly.pdbx_strand_id
1 'polypeptide(L)'
;MLEILQSVVNERFLVTSRPRPTDVYSAVVVEIERLNAYRPTFDQLAVPTLRTLYREIEKLEPYTFLRGRYGKHIAEKETRHVGKGAFSSRPLERVEIDHTLLDIIVYDPELGIPLGRPTLTIVIDHFSLLPIGFYIGFEAPSTASVMMALRSAIGTKEWVNERYPDIEGTWPCYGVPEVLVTDNGPEFHSKDLEIACAQLGITIQHNKVKSPWTKGVVERIFGEINRSLLCDAPGKTFHNKDARSENDAVGEASVPIAILEHVLCKWIVEIHARKMHEGIQAIPLERWTEGVETFPPRLISDQEDLNVLLSCFKEVRKIHPKGIVIEGIWYSSRKLTELRNSSNKDFQVDMKFDPTNMWRIHVRDPRTNTYFDVPALDPEYAEGLGLWPHKILRKYLRKMGARQIDPTELAKVKEHIHDLIQETAKTKKRKRTTNARIGRFRESSSPAPSNEDRMIEPNTSYEISFDAAPTAKEEDYRDDLVEDDDFLADGMQRIQAVGKDDV
;
A
#
# COMPACT_ATOMS: atom_id res chain seq x y z
N MET A 1 42.86 -30.09 -14.16
CA MET A 1 42.05 -29.34 -15.16
C MET A 1 40.64 -29.07 -14.63
N LEU A 2 39.81 -30.09 -14.37
CA LEU A 2 38.45 -29.89 -13.83
C LEU A 2 38.41 -29.08 -12.53
N GLU A 3 39.32 -29.37 -11.58
CA GLU A 3 39.44 -28.62 -10.32
C GLU A 3 39.77 -27.13 -10.53
N ILE A 4 40.58 -26.80 -11.55
CA ILE A 4 40.96 -25.42 -11.88
C ILE A 4 39.74 -24.66 -12.43
N LEU A 5 38.96 -25.30 -13.31
CA LEU A 5 37.69 -24.74 -13.78
C LEU A 5 36.74 -24.45 -12.61
N GLN A 6 36.59 -25.39 -11.69
CA GLN A 6 35.71 -25.24 -10.53
C GLN A 6 36.19 -24.15 -9.57
N SER A 7 37.50 -24.04 -9.30
CA SER A 7 38.07 -22.96 -8.48
C SER A 7 37.82 -21.59 -9.10
N VAL A 8 38.13 -21.42 -10.40
CA VAL A 8 37.95 -20.14 -11.10
C VAL A 8 36.47 -19.76 -11.25
N VAL A 9 35.56 -20.73 -11.43
CA VAL A 9 34.10 -20.48 -11.39
C VAL A 9 33.67 -20.00 -10.00
N ASN A 10 34.11 -20.65 -8.93
CA ASN A 10 33.73 -20.27 -7.56
C ASN A 10 34.32 -18.91 -7.14
N GLU A 11 35.57 -18.62 -7.51
CA GLU A 11 36.28 -17.39 -7.10
C GLU A 11 35.96 -16.18 -7.97
N ARG A 12 35.76 -16.38 -9.29
CA ARG A 12 35.67 -15.27 -10.27
C ARG A 12 34.34 -15.19 -11.01
N PHE A 13 33.56 -16.27 -11.12
CA PHE A 13 32.23 -16.20 -11.76
C PHE A 13 31.10 -15.97 -10.76
N LEU A 14 31.15 -16.65 -9.60
CA LEU A 14 30.15 -16.57 -8.53
C LEU A 14 30.35 -15.34 -7.62
N VAL A 15 30.43 -14.16 -8.23
CA VAL A 15 30.60 -12.87 -7.58
C VAL A 15 29.54 -11.87 -8.02
N THR A 16 29.17 -10.96 -7.13
CA THR A 16 28.08 -9.97 -7.34
C THR A 16 28.42 -8.85 -8.32
N SER A 17 29.69 -8.70 -8.71
CA SER A 17 30.11 -7.86 -9.85
C SER A 17 29.70 -8.43 -11.21
N ARG A 18 29.23 -9.69 -11.26
CA ARG A 18 28.66 -10.37 -12.42
C ARG A 18 29.52 -10.32 -13.71
N PRO A 19 30.83 -10.63 -13.68
CA PRO A 19 31.66 -10.66 -14.89
C PRO A 19 31.12 -11.66 -15.93
N ARG A 20 31.43 -11.45 -17.21
CA ARG A 20 30.92 -12.31 -18.29
C ARG A 20 31.66 -13.65 -18.30
N PRO A 21 31.04 -14.74 -18.79
CA PRO A 21 31.71 -16.04 -18.92
C PRO A 21 33.01 -15.97 -19.74
N THR A 22 33.07 -15.08 -20.73
CA THR A 22 34.27 -14.81 -21.56
C THR A 22 35.43 -14.21 -20.75
N ASP A 23 35.14 -13.26 -19.85
CA ASP A 23 36.16 -12.64 -18.99
C ASP A 23 36.71 -13.65 -17.97
N VAL A 24 35.84 -14.53 -17.46
CA VAL A 24 36.21 -15.65 -16.58
C VAL A 24 37.03 -16.71 -17.34
N TYR A 25 36.67 -17.01 -18.58
CA TYR A 25 37.40 -17.95 -19.43
C TYR A 25 38.86 -17.52 -19.63
N SER A 26 39.11 -16.24 -19.89
CA SER A 26 40.48 -15.69 -19.98
C SER A 26 41.29 -15.95 -18.70
N ALA A 27 40.66 -15.89 -17.53
CA ALA A 27 41.33 -16.24 -16.26
C ALA A 27 41.64 -17.74 -16.14
N VAL A 28 40.78 -18.63 -16.66
CA VAL A 28 41.05 -20.08 -16.72
C VAL A 28 42.26 -20.38 -17.61
N VAL A 29 42.35 -19.74 -18.79
CA VAL A 29 43.48 -19.92 -19.72
C VAL A 29 44.79 -19.53 -19.04
N VAL A 30 44.84 -18.32 -18.47
CA VAL A 30 46.04 -17.80 -17.78
C VAL A 30 46.51 -18.72 -16.65
N GLU A 31 45.60 -19.25 -15.82
CA GLU A 31 46.00 -20.12 -14.71
C GLU A 31 46.50 -21.49 -15.20
N ILE A 32 45.94 -22.02 -16.30
CA ILE A 32 46.42 -23.27 -16.91
C ILE A 32 47.79 -23.08 -17.58
N GLU A 33 48.00 -21.99 -18.32
CA GLU A 33 49.30 -21.65 -18.91
C GLU A 33 50.37 -21.46 -17.83
N ARG A 34 50.03 -20.76 -16.74
CA ARG A 34 50.90 -20.56 -15.58
C ARG A 34 51.31 -21.90 -14.94
N LEU A 35 50.40 -22.86 -14.81
CA LEU A 35 50.71 -24.20 -14.29
C LEU A 35 51.53 -25.02 -15.29
N ASN A 36 51.26 -24.89 -16.59
CA ASN A 36 51.99 -25.59 -17.65
C ASN A 36 53.44 -25.11 -17.80
N ALA A 37 53.75 -23.86 -17.43
CA ALA A 37 55.11 -23.34 -17.40
C ALA A 37 56.06 -24.10 -16.45
N TYR A 38 55.52 -24.80 -15.44
CA TYR A 38 56.28 -25.63 -14.49
C TYR A 38 56.12 -27.14 -14.73
N ARG A 39 55.45 -27.55 -15.81
CA ARG A 39 55.19 -28.96 -16.15
C ARG A 39 56.03 -29.42 -17.34
N PRO A 40 56.57 -30.66 -17.34
CA PRO A 40 57.14 -31.27 -18.53
C PRO A 40 56.12 -31.30 -19.67
N THR A 41 56.57 -31.18 -20.93
CA THR A 41 55.70 -31.12 -22.11
C THR A 41 54.73 -32.30 -22.27
N PHE A 42 55.06 -33.47 -21.72
CA PHE A 42 54.19 -34.66 -21.74
C PHE A 42 53.10 -34.68 -20.64
N ASP A 43 53.15 -33.75 -19.66
CA ASP A 43 52.21 -33.63 -18.53
C ASP A 43 51.54 -32.23 -18.49
N GLN A 44 51.59 -31.49 -19.60
CA GLN A 44 50.89 -30.21 -19.71
C GLN A 44 49.37 -30.43 -19.82
N LEU A 45 48.61 -29.63 -19.08
CA LEU A 45 47.16 -29.65 -19.07
C LEU A 45 46.62 -28.98 -20.35
N ALA A 46 45.73 -29.68 -21.06
CA ALA A 46 45.01 -29.08 -22.18
C ALA A 46 44.14 -27.90 -21.70
N VAL A 47 44.19 -26.79 -22.44
CA VAL A 47 43.30 -25.64 -22.23
C VAL A 47 41.87 -26.06 -22.61
N PRO A 48 40.88 -25.96 -21.69
CA PRO A 48 39.49 -26.30 -21.98
C PRO A 48 38.89 -25.29 -22.97
N THR A 49 37.86 -25.69 -23.71
CA THR A 49 37.10 -24.77 -24.58
C THR A 49 36.14 -23.89 -23.77
N LEU A 50 35.74 -22.74 -24.32
CA LEU A 50 34.69 -21.89 -23.70
C LEU A 50 33.39 -22.68 -23.44
N ARG A 51 33.01 -23.58 -24.36
CA ARG A 51 31.88 -24.51 -24.19
C ARG A 51 32.04 -25.47 -22.99
N THR A 52 33.27 -25.79 -22.61
CA THR A 52 33.55 -26.57 -21.39
C THR A 52 33.34 -25.72 -20.13
N LEU A 53 33.69 -24.43 -20.14
CA LEU A 53 33.36 -23.53 -19.04
C LEU A 53 31.83 -23.36 -18.89
N TYR A 54 31.10 -23.15 -19.98
CA TYR A 54 29.63 -23.10 -19.95
C TYR A 54 29.05 -24.38 -19.34
N ARG A 55 29.48 -25.56 -19.77
CA ARG A 55 29.04 -26.85 -19.18
C ARG A 55 29.35 -26.99 -17.69
N GLU A 56 30.44 -26.41 -17.17
CA GLU A 56 30.69 -26.42 -15.72
C GLU A 56 29.83 -25.37 -14.97
N ILE A 57 29.49 -24.24 -15.60
CA ILE A 57 28.52 -23.27 -15.07
C ILE A 57 27.11 -23.87 -15.04
N GLU A 58 26.71 -24.60 -16.09
CA GLU A 58 25.40 -25.25 -16.20
C GLU A 58 25.16 -26.33 -15.14
N LYS A 59 26.21 -26.92 -14.56
CA LYS A 59 26.16 -27.89 -13.46
C LYS A 59 25.95 -27.25 -12.08
N LEU A 60 26.05 -25.93 -11.96
CA LEU A 60 25.84 -25.25 -10.69
C LEU A 60 24.38 -25.39 -10.27
N GLU A 61 24.16 -25.77 -9.01
CA GLU A 61 22.83 -25.77 -8.42
C GLU A 61 22.21 -24.35 -8.51
N PRO A 62 20.93 -24.20 -8.89
CA PRO A 62 20.27 -22.90 -9.06
C PRO A 62 20.44 -21.95 -7.86
N TYR A 63 20.35 -22.47 -6.62
CA TYR A 63 20.55 -21.66 -5.41
C TYR A 63 21.99 -21.14 -5.31
N THR A 64 22.97 -22.00 -5.58
CA THR A 64 24.39 -21.65 -5.54
C THR A 64 24.76 -20.63 -6.62
N PHE A 65 24.25 -20.80 -7.85
CA PHE A 65 24.39 -19.82 -8.93
C PHE A 65 23.79 -18.45 -8.56
N LEU A 66 22.50 -18.43 -8.17
CA LEU A 66 21.80 -17.20 -7.84
C LEU A 66 22.43 -16.49 -6.63
N ARG A 67 22.88 -17.25 -5.62
CA ARG A 67 23.49 -16.69 -4.42
C ARG A 67 24.83 -16.02 -4.71
N GLY A 68 25.66 -16.61 -5.57
CA GLY A 68 26.94 -16.02 -5.97
C GLY A 68 26.78 -14.79 -6.87
N ARG A 69 25.90 -14.87 -7.88
CA ARG A 69 25.71 -13.82 -8.90
C ARG A 69 24.82 -12.66 -8.46
N TYR A 70 23.74 -12.94 -7.73
CA TYR A 70 22.67 -11.99 -7.38
C TYR A 70 22.47 -11.82 -5.87
N GLY A 71 23.26 -12.54 -5.07
CA GLY A 71 23.22 -12.46 -3.61
C GLY A 71 22.11 -13.30 -2.97
N LYS A 72 22.22 -13.46 -1.66
CA LYS A 72 21.39 -14.37 -0.86
C LYS A 72 19.88 -14.12 -1.01
N HIS A 73 19.44 -12.85 -1.08
CA HIS A 73 18.02 -12.52 -1.09
C HIS A 73 17.29 -12.98 -2.36
N ILE A 74 17.91 -12.85 -3.52
CA ILE A 74 17.32 -13.29 -4.80
C ILE A 74 17.33 -14.82 -4.86
N ALA A 75 18.42 -15.47 -4.45
CA ALA A 75 18.48 -16.93 -4.36
C ALA A 75 17.38 -17.51 -3.44
N GLU A 76 17.19 -16.95 -2.26
CA GLU A 76 16.12 -17.34 -1.32
C GLU A 76 14.71 -16.99 -1.79
N LYS A 77 14.55 -16.13 -2.81
CA LYS A 77 13.25 -15.82 -3.41
C LYS A 77 12.89 -16.85 -4.49
N GLU A 78 13.81 -17.11 -5.43
CA GLU A 78 13.51 -17.87 -6.65
C GLU A 78 13.59 -19.40 -6.47
N THR A 79 14.48 -19.92 -5.60
CA THR A 79 14.70 -21.39 -5.48
C THR A 79 14.06 -22.01 -4.24
N ARG A 80 13.17 -21.28 -3.57
CA ARG A 80 12.60 -21.71 -2.30
C ARG A 80 11.41 -22.63 -2.54
N HIS A 81 11.35 -23.73 -1.79
CA HIS A 81 10.18 -24.60 -1.78
C HIS A 81 8.94 -23.80 -1.35
N VAL A 82 8.00 -23.65 -2.29
CA VAL A 82 6.68 -23.06 -2.04
C VAL A 82 5.81 -24.13 -1.38
N GLY A 83 5.95 -24.26 -0.06
CA GLY A 83 5.05 -25.08 0.74
C GLY A 83 3.62 -24.51 0.73
N LYS A 84 2.65 -25.30 1.20
CA LYS A 84 1.31 -24.78 1.51
C LYS A 84 1.45 -23.57 2.44
N GLY A 85 0.77 -22.46 2.11
CA GLY A 85 0.79 -21.23 2.89
C GLY A 85 0.18 -21.40 4.29
N ALA A 86 0.01 -20.30 5.02
CA ALA A 86 -0.83 -20.33 6.22
C ALA A 86 -2.20 -20.90 5.85
N PHE A 87 -2.71 -21.86 6.62
CA PHE A 87 -4.02 -22.43 6.39
C PHE A 87 -4.98 -21.91 7.46
N SER A 88 -6.14 -21.43 7.03
CA SER A 88 -7.26 -21.12 7.89
C SER A 88 -8.35 -22.15 7.62
N SER A 89 -8.95 -22.66 8.69
CA SER A 89 -9.97 -23.71 8.70
C SER A 89 -11.40 -23.17 8.79
N ARG A 90 -11.56 -21.96 9.36
CA ARG A 90 -12.85 -21.30 9.62
C ARG A 90 -12.71 -19.78 9.48
N PRO A 91 -13.82 -19.03 9.27
CA PRO A 91 -13.82 -17.57 9.32
C PRO A 91 -13.25 -17.06 10.65
N LEU A 92 -12.63 -15.88 10.63
CA LEU A 92 -12.12 -15.15 11.80
C LEU A 92 -10.99 -15.84 12.60
N GLU A 93 -10.60 -17.07 12.28
CA GLU A 93 -9.42 -17.73 12.87
C GLU A 93 -8.13 -16.93 12.62
N ARG A 94 -8.00 -16.35 11.43
CA ARG A 94 -6.87 -15.52 11.02
C ARG A 94 -7.37 -14.38 10.13
N VAL A 95 -7.14 -13.16 10.56
CA VAL A 95 -7.39 -11.96 9.75
C VAL A 95 -6.08 -11.22 9.51
N GLU A 96 -5.90 -10.65 8.34
CA GLU A 96 -4.70 -9.89 7.97
C GLU A 96 -5.07 -8.41 7.81
N ILE A 97 -4.25 -7.52 8.35
CA ILE A 97 -4.42 -6.07 8.22
C ILE A 97 -3.20 -5.44 7.56
N ASP A 98 -3.44 -4.49 6.66
CA ASP A 98 -2.39 -3.69 6.03
C ASP A 98 -2.92 -2.31 5.61
N HIS A 99 -2.00 -1.42 5.24
CA HIS A 99 -2.29 -0.04 4.85
C HIS A 99 -1.81 0.24 3.42
N THR A 100 -2.56 1.04 2.66
CA THR A 100 -2.11 1.56 1.35
C THR A 100 -2.52 3.02 1.17
N LEU A 101 -1.64 3.82 0.54
CA LEU A 101 -1.94 5.21 0.20
C LEU A 101 -2.59 5.28 -1.19
N LEU A 102 -3.87 5.62 -1.26
CA LEU A 102 -4.60 5.62 -2.53
C LEU A 102 -4.11 6.74 -3.46
N ASP A 103 -4.03 6.50 -4.77
CA ASP A 103 -3.57 7.47 -5.79
C ASP A 103 -4.68 8.43 -6.27
N ILE A 104 -5.56 8.83 -5.35
CA ILE A 104 -6.70 9.72 -5.57
C ILE A 104 -6.66 10.89 -4.59
N ILE A 105 -7.03 12.10 -5.04
CA ILE A 105 -7.26 13.25 -4.15
C ILE A 105 -8.75 13.42 -3.93
N VAL A 106 -9.15 13.41 -2.66
CA VAL A 106 -10.55 13.58 -2.25
C VAL A 106 -10.76 14.88 -1.48
N TYR A 107 -12.01 15.32 -1.44
CA TYR A 107 -12.45 16.52 -0.73
C TYR A 107 -13.68 16.24 0.13
N ASP A 108 -13.92 17.14 1.07
CA ASP A 108 -15.12 17.18 1.90
C ASP A 108 -16.17 18.06 1.22
N PRO A 109 -17.37 17.53 0.86
CA PRO A 109 -18.39 18.30 0.17
C PRO A 109 -19.12 19.29 1.09
N GLU A 110 -19.23 19.00 2.39
CA GLU A 110 -19.94 19.84 3.36
C GLU A 110 -19.06 21.00 3.83
N LEU A 111 -17.80 20.71 4.11
CA LEU A 111 -16.79 21.70 4.47
C LEU A 111 -16.19 22.41 3.24
N GLY A 112 -16.34 21.85 2.04
CA GLY A 112 -15.79 22.42 0.80
C GLY A 112 -14.26 22.40 0.73
N ILE A 113 -13.59 21.55 1.50
CA ILE A 113 -12.13 21.55 1.67
C ILE A 113 -11.45 20.32 1.03
N PRO A 114 -10.28 20.48 0.37
CA PRO A 114 -9.48 19.34 -0.07
C PRO A 114 -8.92 18.63 1.17
N LEU A 115 -9.21 17.34 1.30
CA LEU A 115 -8.72 16.52 2.42
C LEU A 115 -7.34 15.91 2.11
N GLY A 116 -7.04 15.73 0.82
CA GLY A 116 -5.75 15.21 0.34
C GLY A 116 -5.87 13.79 -0.20
N ARG A 117 -4.77 13.02 -0.10
CA ARG A 117 -4.74 11.61 -0.48
C ARG A 117 -5.06 10.75 0.75
N PRO A 118 -6.06 9.86 0.70
CA PRO A 118 -6.40 9.02 1.83
C PRO A 118 -5.54 7.76 1.92
N THR A 119 -5.28 7.33 3.15
CA THR A 119 -4.72 6.03 3.50
C THR A 119 -5.87 5.05 3.77
N LEU A 120 -5.99 4.00 2.96
CA LEU A 120 -6.91 2.88 3.20
C LEU A 120 -6.22 1.86 4.09
N THR A 121 -6.84 1.56 5.23
CA THR A 121 -6.51 0.43 6.09
C THR A 121 -7.57 -0.63 5.90
N ILE A 122 -7.20 -1.88 5.60
CA ILE A 122 -8.17 -2.95 5.32
C ILE A 122 -7.88 -4.18 6.18
N VAL A 123 -8.93 -4.80 6.71
CA VAL A 123 -8.87 -6.08 7.43
C VAL A 123 -9.53 -7.14 6.55
N ILE A 124 -8.80 -8.22 6.29
CA ILE A 124 -9.21 -9.30 5.37
C ILE A 124 -9.24 -10.61 6.15
N ASP A 125 -10.33 -11.36 6.04
CA ASP A 125 -10.41 -12.73 6.56
C ASP A 125 -9.63 -13.69 5.66
N HIS A 126 -8.62 -14.38 6.22
CA HIS A 126 -7.73 -15.23 5.44
C HIS A 126 -8.43 -16.52 4.95
N PHE A 127 -9.51 -16.95 5.60
CA PHE A 127 -10.26 -18.15 5.22
C PHE A 127 -11.12 -17.95 3.96
N SER A 128 -11.87 -16.85 3.89
CA SER A 128 -12.79 -16.51 2.80
C SER A 128 -12.18 -15.56 1.77
N LEU A 129 -11.08 -14.89 2.10
CA LEU A 129 -10.50 -13.73 1.39
C LEU A 129 -11.37 -12.47 1.38
N LEU A 130 -12.51 -12.44 2.09
CA LEU A 130 -13.34 -11.24 2.19
C LEU A 130 -12.62 -10.12 2.97
N PRO A 131 -12.62 -8.88 2.47
CA PRO A 131 -12.56 -7.70 3.32
C PRO A 131 -13.70 -7.76 4.34
N ILE A 132 -13.36 -7.78 5.64
CA ILE A 132 -14.33 -7.82 6.74
C ILE A 132 -14.52 -6.44 7.40
N GLY A 133 -13.60 -5.51 7.18
CA GLY A 133 -13.70 -4.13 7.62
C GLY A 133 -12.60 -3.26 7.01
N PHE A 134 -12.80 -1.95 7.04
CA PHE A 134 -11.79 -0.99 6.61
C PHE A 134 -11.88 0.33 7.40
N TYR A 135 -10.84 1.15 7.26
CA TYR A 135 -10.83 2.54 7.66
C TYR A 135 -10.15 3.40 6.58
N ILE A 136 -10.77 4.53 6.22
CA ILE A 136 -10.21 5.52 5.30
C ILE A 136 -9.79 6.74 6.12
N GLY A 137 -8.49 6.87 6.36
CA GLY A 137 -7.89 8.02 7.06
C GLY A 137 -7.11 8.92 6.08
N PHE A 138 -6.49 9.97 6.61
CA PHE A 138 -5.62 10.89 5.85
C PHE A 138 -4.26 11.11 6.51
N GLU A 139 -4.15 10.71 7.77
CA GLU A 139 -2.91 10.47 8.47
C GLU A 139 -2.07 9.36 7.82
N ALA A 140 -0.80 9.31 8.21
CA ALA A 140 0.04 8.16 7.96
C ALA A 140 -0.47 6.92 8.74
N PRO A 141 -0.11 5.70 8.31
CA PRO A 141 -0.36 4.48 9.08
C PRO A 141 0.00 4.64 10.55
N SER A 142 -0.94 4.22 11.41
CA SER A 142 -0.91 4.52 12.85
C SER A 142 -1.81 3.57 13.62
N THR A 143 -1.54 3.40 14.92
CA THR A 143 -2.39 2.62 15.83
C THR A 143 -3.85 3.07 15.78
N ALA A 144 -4.09 4.37 15.60
CA ALA A 144 -5.42 4.93 15.37
C ALA A 144 -6.13 4.26 14.18
N SER A 145 -5.50 4.28 13.00
CA SER A 145 -6.05 3.68 11.79
C SER A 145 -6.28 2.16 11.90
N VAL A 146 -5.39 1.44 12.60
CA VAL A 146 -5.51 0.01 12.90
C VAL A 146 -6.74 -0.27 13.77
N MET A 147 -6.92 0.48 14.87
CA MET A 147 -8.04 0.32 15.78
C MET A 147 -9.39 0.65 15.11
N MET A 148 -9.43 1.70 14.28
CA MET A 148 -10.61 2.06 13.51
C MET A 148 -11.01 0.97 12.49
N ALA A 149 -10.03 0.41 11.78
CA ALA A 149 -10.26 -0.69 10.85
C ALA A 149 -10.69 -1.98 11.57
N LEU A 150 -10.12 -2.28 12.75
CA LEU A 150 -10.53 -3.40 13.59
C LEU A 150 -11.95 -3.20 14.18
N ARG A 151 -12.31 -1.97 14.57
CA ARG A 151 -13.67 -1.62 15.01
C ARG A 151 -14.68 -1.84 13.90
N SER A 152 -14.36 -1.36 12.70
CA SER A 152 -15.12 -1.62 11.48
C SER A 152 -15.26 -3.13 11.25
N ALA A 153 -14.18 -3.91 11.35
CA ALA A 153 -14.19 -5.35 11.13
C ALA A 153 -15.11 -6.12 12.11
N ILE A 154 -15.04 -5.79 13.41
CA ILE A 154 -15.80 -6.49 14.46
C ILE A 154 -17.28 -6.09 14.46
N GLY A 155 -17.60 -4.82 14.19
CA GLY A 155 -18.97 -4.30 14.15
C GLY A 155 -19.81 -4.83 12.97
N THR A 156 -21.14 -4.75 13.09
CA THR A 156 -22.06 -5.09 11.99
C THR A 156 -21.96 -4.06 10.86
N LYS A 157 -22.34 -4.48 9.65
CA LYS A 157 -22.27 -3.64 8.42
C LYS A 157 -23.64 -3.19 7.93
N GLU A 158 -24.66 -3.23 8.78
CA GLU A 158 -26.03 -2.80 8.46
C GLU A 158 -26.05 -1.35 7.93
N TRP A 159 -25.21 -0.49 8.52
CA TRP A 159 -24.98 0.89 8.09
C TRP A 159 -24.65 1.05 6.61
N VAL A 160 -24.08 0.02 5.94
CA VAL A 160 -23.69 0.08 4.53
C VAL A 160 -24.92 0.14 3.64
N ASN A 161 -25.92 -0.71 3.87
CA ASN A 161 -27.17 -0.69 3.12
C ASN A 161 -28.09 0.46 3.54
N GLU A 162 -28.02 0.89 4.81
CA GLU A 162 -28.74 2.09 5.30
C GLU A 162 -28.22 3.38 4.63
N ARG A 163 -26.88 3.51 4.49
CA ARG A 163 -26.22 4.67 3.89
C ARG A 163 -26.21 4.63 2.36
N TYR A 164 -26.13 3.43 1.78
CA TYR A 164 -26.04 3.21 0.33
C TYR A 164 -27.09 2.17 -0.14
N PRO A 165 -28.37 2.56 -0.27
CA PRO A 165 -29.46 1.65 -0.60
C PRO A 165 -29.39 1.07 -2.03
N ASP A 166 -28.54 1.59 -2.91
CA ASP A 166 -28.31 1.06 -4.25
C ASP A 166 -27.29 -0.09 -4.30
N ILE A 167 -26.66 -0.45 -3.17
CA ILE A 167 -25.80 -1.63 -3.09
C ILE A 167 -26.66 -2.90 -3.06
N GLU A 168 -26.56 -3.70 -4.12
CA GLU A 168 -27.35 -4.93 -4.27
C GLU A 168 -26.72 -6.09 -3.48
N GLY A 169 -27.11 -6.27 -2.21
CA GLY A 169 -26.67 -7.36 -1.35
C GLY A 169 -26.35 -6.92 0.05
N THR A 170 -25.90 -7.84 0.91
CA THR A 170 -25.47 -7.54 2.28
C THR A 170 -23.99 -7.85 2.46
N TRP A 171 -23.37 -7.25 3.47
CA TRP A 171 -22.01 -7.55 3.90
C TRP A 171 -22.05 -8.29 5.26
N PRO A 172 -22.13 -9.63 5.28
CA PRO A 172 -22.43 -10.41 6.48
C PRO A 172 -21.21 -10.62 7.41
N CYS A 173 -20.19 -9.76 7.32
CA CYS A 173 -18.93 -9.94 8.04
C CYS A 173 -18.89 -9.10 9.32
N TYR A 174 -18.83 -9.77 10.47
CA TYR A 174 -18.75 -9.18 11.80
C TYR A 174 -18.22 -10.21 12.81
N GLY A 175 -17.87 -9.78 14.02
CA GLY A 175 -17.40 -10.63 15.11
C GLY A 175 -15.90 -10.55 15.37
N VAL A 176 -15.47 -11.10 16.51
CA VAL A 176 -14.10 -10.92 17.01
C VAL A 176 -13.14 -12.00 16.48
N PRO A 177 -12.03 -11.63 15.83
CA PRO A 177 -11.04 -12.60 15.34
C PRO A 177 -10.27 -13.29 16.46
N GLU A 178 -9.65 -14.44 16.14
CA GLU A 178 -8.73 -15.15 17.04
C GLU A 178 -7.29 -14.64 16.87
N VAL A 179 -6.81 -14.50 15.63
CA VAL A 179 -5.46 -14.02 15.31
C VAL A 179 -5.52 -12.81 14.37
N LEU A 180 -4.95 -11.69 14.81
CA LEU A 180 -4.70 -10.50 13.99
C LEU A 180 -3.26 -10.53 13.47
N VAL A 181 -3.11 -10.71 12.16
CA VAL A 181 -1.82 -10.78 11.48
C VAL A 181 -1.45 -9.41 10.96
N THR A 182 -0.24 -8.98 11.29
CA THR A 182 0.31 -7.67 10.98
C THR A 182 1.70 -7.84 10.37
N ASP A 183 2.28 -6.76 9.83
CA ASP A 183 3.72 -6.72 9.61
C ASP A 183 4.46 -6.22 10.86
N ASN A 184 5.69 -5.70 10.70
CA ASN A 184 6.48 -5.15 11.81
C ASN A 184 6.51 -3.61 11.77
N GLY A 185 5.43 -2.98 11.26
CA GLY A 185 5.21 -1.55 11.36
C GLY A 185 5.12 -1.11 12.82
N PRO A 186 5.69 0.06 13.19
CA PRO A 186 5.68 0.55 14.58
C PRO A 186 4.27 0.72 15.17
N GLU A 187 3.26 0.97 14.33
CA GLU A 187 1.85 1.05 14.69
C GLU A 187 1.31 -0.24 15.35
N PHE A 188 1.80 -1.40 14.90
CA PHE A 188 1.39 -2.72 15.37
C PHE A 188 2.09 -3.15 16.67
N HIS A 189 3.19 -2.49 17.05
CA HIS A 189 3.92 -2.72 18.31
C HIS A 189 3.51 -1.75 19.43
N SER A 190 2.32 -1.15 19.31
CA SER A 190 1.79 -0.22 20.31
C SER A 190 1.15 -0.98 21.48
N LYS A 191 1.50 -0.60 22.71
CA LYS A 191 0.91 -1.17 23.94
C LYS A 191 -0.60 -1.06 23.99
N ASP A 192 -1.16 -0.05 23.34
CA ASP A 192 -2.60 0.18 23.35
C ASP A 192 -3.33 -0.84 22.47
N LEU A 193 -2.73 -1.22 21.33
CA LEU A 193 -3.20 -2.32 20.50
C LEU A 193 -3.05 -3.65 21.23
N GLU A 194 -1.91 -3.90 21.87
CA GLU A 194 -1.70 -5.10 22.71
C GLU A 194 -2.79 -5.23 23.80
N ILE A 195 -3.10 -4.13 24.51
CA ILE A 195 -4.14 -4.10 25.55
C ILE A 195 -5.53 -4.33 24.96
N ALA A 196 -5.91 -3.62 23.88
CA ALA A 196 -7.24 -3.77 23.28
C ALA A 196 -7.44 -5.17 22.69
N CYS A 197 -6.45 -5.71 21.97
CA CYS A 197 -6.47 -7.06 21.47
C CYS A 197 -6.56 -8.08 22.62
N ALA A 198 -5.78 -7.95 23.68
CA ALA A 198 -5.85 -8.84 24.84
C ALA A 198 -7.23 -8.79 25.54
N GLN A 199 -7.82 -7.61 25.69
CA GLN A 199 -9.17 -7.45 26.25
C GLN A 199 -10.26 -8.07 25.37
N LEU A 200 -10.09 -8.03 24.04
CA LEU A 200 -10.96 -8.68 23.07
C LEU A 200 -10.66 -10.18 22.89
N GLY A 201 -9.58 -10.72 23.47
CA GLY A 201 -9.16 -12.11 23.28
C GLY A 201 -8.55 -12.39 21.89
N ILE A 202 -7.96 -11.37 21.26
CA ILE A 202 -7.29 -11.43 19.95
C ILE A 202 -5.78 -11.60 20.19
N THR A 203 -5.16 -12.56 19.51
CA THR A 203 -3.70 -12.74 19.50
C THR A 203 -3.08 -11.94 18.35
N ILE A 204 -2.12 -11.05 18.63
CA ILE A 204 -1.37 -10.35 17.59
C ILE A 204 -0.23 -11.25 17.09
N GLN A 205 -0.15 -11.47 15.78
CA GLN A 205 0.93 -12.20 15.14
C GLN A 205 1.64 -11.31 14.10
N HIS A 206 2.90 -10.96 14.36
CA HIS A 206 3.73 -10.28 13.38
C HIS A 206 4.29 -11.26 12.35
N ASN A 207 4.23 -10.89 11.07
CA ASN A 207 4.89 -11.62 10.00
C ASN A 207 6.42 -11.63 10.19
N LYS A 208 7.10 -12.73 9.81
CA LYS A 208 8.57 -12.83 9.94
C LYS A 208 9.24 -11.76 9.06
N VAL A 209 10.17 -11.01 9.64
CA VAL A 209 11.00 -10.01 8.95
C VAL A 209 11.60 -10.63 7.67
N LYS A 210 11.53 -9.89 6.55
CA LYS A 210 11.94 -10.33 5.19
C LYS A 210 11.16 -11.55 4.66
N SER A 211 9.85 -11.63 4.93
CA SER A 211 8.95 -12.61 4.32
C SER A 211 7.83 -12.00 3.45
N PRO A 212 8.12 -11.30 2.33
CA PRO A 212 7.09 -10.61 1.54
C PRO A 212 5.95 -11.52 1.07
N TRP A 213 6.26 -12.78 0.75
CA TRP A 213 5.30 -13.79 0.29
C TRP A 213 4.16 -14.09 1.29
N THR A 214 4.25 -13.70 2.57
CA THR A 214 3.13 -13.81 3.51
C THR A 214 2.08 -12.70 3.37
N LYS A 215 2.31 -11.68 2.53
CA LYS A 215 1.36 -10.60 2.23
C LYS A 215 0.57 -10.79 0.92
N GLY A 216 0.76 -11.90 0.21
CA GLY A 216 0.23 -12.09 -1.16
C GLY A 216 -1.31 -12.01 -1.29
N VAL A 217 -2.07 -12.19 -0.22
CA VAL A 217 -3.52 -11.93 -0.18
C VAL A 217 -3.80 -10.44 -0.25
N VAL A 218 -3.20 -9.66 0.65
CA VAL A 218 -3.47 -8.22 0.79
C VAL A 218 -2.90 -7.43 -0.39
N GLU A 219 -1.71 -7.77 -0.88
CA GLU A 219 -1.13 -7.18 -2.09
C GLU A 219 -2.02 -7.41 -3.33
N ARG A 220 -2.63 -8.60 -3.45
CA ARG A 220 -3.58 -8.89 -4.54
C ARG A 220 -4.83 -8.03 -4.43
N ILE A 221 -5.41 -7.90 -3.23
CA ILE A 221 -6.62 -7.11 -2.98
C ILE A 221 -6.38 -5.62 -3.25
N PHE A 222 -5.25 -5.04 -2.79
CA PHE A 222 -4.89 -3.67 -3.15
C PHE A 222 -4.65 -3.50 -4.67
N GLY A 223 -4.07 -4.51 -5.32
CA GLY A 223 -3.96 -4.54 -6.78
C GLY A 223 -5.33 -4.57 -7.48
N GLU A 224 -6.31 -5.31 -6.97
CA GLU A 224 -7.68 -5.33 -7.50
C GLU A 224 -8.38 -3.99 -7.27
N ILE A 225 -8.33 -3.44 -6.05
CA ILE A 225 -8.85 -2.11 -5.70
C ILE A 225 -8.29 -1.05 -6.66
N ASN A 226 -6.97 -0.99 -6.85
CA ASN A 226 -6.36 -0.02 -7.75
C ASN A 226 -6.79 -0.20 -9.23
N ARG A 227 -6.95 -1.45 -9.70
CA ARG A 227 -7.38 -1.73 -11.08
C ARG A 227 -8.88 -1.48 -11.31
N SER A 228 -9.73 -1.82 -10.36
CA SER A 228 -11.20 -1.74 -10.50
C SER A 228 -11.79 -0.39 -10.08
N LEU A 229 -11.19 0.30 -9.11
CA LEU A 229 -11.73 1.54 -8.55
C LEU A 229 -10.98 2.80 -9.03
N LEU A 230 -9.68 2.71 -9.30
CA LEU A 230 -8.81 3.88 -9.54
C LEU A 230 -8.21 3.95 -10.96
N CYS A 231 -8.60 3.08 -11.88
CA CYS A 231 -8.19 3.19 -13.28
C CYS A 231 -8.81 4.42 -13.97
N ASP A 232 -10.13 4.58 -13.85
CA ASP A 232 -10.92 5.58 -14.59
C ASP A 232 -11.44 6.75 -13.73
N ALA A 233 -11.11 6.78 -12.43
CA ALA A 233 -11.56 7.82 -11.52
C ALA A 233 -10.96 9.21 -11.85
N PRO A 234 -11.78 10.28 -11.93
CA PRO A 234 -11.27 11.63 -12.05
C PRO A 234 -10.51 12.01 -10.76
N GLY A 235 -9.32 12.63 -10.88
CA GLY A 235 -8.51 13.07 -9.74
C GLY A 235 -7.32 12.15 -9.40
N LYS A 236 -6.99 11.24 -10.33
CA LYS A 236 -5.81 10.38 -10.26
C LYS A 236 -4.50 11.17 -10.30
N THR A 237 -3.64 10.98 -9.31
CA THR A 237 -2.28 11.52 -9.34
C THR A 237 -1.32 10.49 -9.90
N PHE A 238 -0.56 10.83 -10.94
CA PHE A 238 0.46 9.94 -11.50
C PHE A 238 1.63 9.73 -10.51
N HIS A 239 2.22 8.52 -10.50
CA HIS A 239 3.33 8.13 -9.60
C HIS A 239 4.65 8.92 -9.79
N ASN A 240 4.71 9.90 -10.70
CA ASN A 240 5.97 10.56 -11.03
C ASN A 240 6.41 11.51 -9.91
N LYS A 241 7.62 11.31 -9.37
CA LYS A 241 8.09 11.98 -8.14
C LYS A 241 8.39 13.47 -8.31
N ASP A 242 8.64 13.92 -9.54
CA ASP A 242 9.24 15.23 -9.82
C ASP A 242 8.24 16.36 -10.11
N ALA A 243 6.93 16.13 -9.94
CA ALA A 243 5.88 17.03 -10.44
C ALA A 243 4.80 17.43 -9.42
N ARG A 244 5.14 17.59 -8.13
CA ARG A 244 4.19 18.07 -7.10
C ARG A 244 4.61 19.39 -6.45
N SER A 245 3.97 20.47 -6.89
CA SER A 245 3.76 21.64 -6.03
C SER A 245 2.50 21.41 -5.16
N GLU A 246 2.44 21.95 -3.93
CA GLU A 246 1.22 21.85 -3.10
C GLU A 246 -0.03 22.45 -3.80
N ASN A 247 0.17 23.38 -4.74
CA ASN A 247 -0.90 24.07 -5.46
C ASN A 247 -1.52 23.21 -6.59
N ASP A 248 -0.77 22.31 -7.23
CA ASP A 248 -1.31 21.49 -8.32
C ASP A 248 -2.28 20.40 -7.79
N ALA A 249 -2.06 19.93 -6.56
CA ALA A 249 -2.88 18.92 -5.89
C ALA A 249 -4.29 19.43 -5.52
N VAL A 250 -4.41 20.70 -5.09
CA VAL A 250 -5.71 21.32 -4.75
C VAL A 250 -6.63 21.38 -5.97
N GLY A 251 -6.07 21.67 -7.15
CA GLY A 251 -6.79 21.66 -8.42
C GLY A 251 -6.93 20.28 -9.09
N GLU A 252 -6.71 19.20 -8.34
CA GLU A 252 -6.92 17.80 -8.76
C GLU A 252 -7.90 17.05 -7.85
N ALA A 253 -8.38 17.67 -6.78
CA ALA A 253 -9.43 17.12 -5.94
C ALA A 253 -10.76 17.10 -6.72
N SER A 254 -11.29 15.91 -7.00
CA SER A 254 -12.53 15.76 -7.80
C SER A 254 -13.49 14.67 -7.34
N VAL A 255 -13.19 13.95 -6.24
CA VAL A 255 -14.09 12.93 -5.69
C VAL A 255 -14.42 13.27 -4.22
N PRO A 256 -15.71 13.38 -3.85
CA PRO A 256 -16.10 13.50 -2.44
C PRO A 256 -15.71 12.24 -1.66
N ILE A 257 -15.26 12.39 -0.41
CA ILE A 257 -14.91 11.24 0.45
C ILE A 257 -16.04 10.20 0.56
N ALA A 258 -17.30 10.64 0.68
CA ALA A 258 -18.47 9.77 0.74
C ALA A 258 -18.70 8.93 -0.54
N ILE A 259 -18.25 9.42 -1.70
CA ILE A 259 -18.28 8.65 -2.95
C ILE A 259 -17.17 7.61 -2.95
N LEU A 260 -15.96 7.92 -2.46
CA LEU A 260 -14.89 6.91 -2.33
C LEU A 260 -15.29 5.77 -1.38
N GLU A 261 -15.90 6.10 -0.23
CA GLU A 261 -16.48 5.10 0.70
C GLU A 261 -17.57 4.27 0.00
N HIS A 262 -18.50 4.92 -0.71
CA HIS A 262 -19.56 4.23 -1.45
C HIS A 262 -19.00 3.22 -2.48
N VAL A 263 -18.16 3.67 -3.42
CA VAL A 263 -17.68 2.79 -4.50
C VAL A 263 -16.82 1.65 -3.93
N LEU A 264 -16.08 1.86 -2.84
CA LEU A 264 -15.38 0.80 -2.12
C LEU A 264 -16.36 -0.24 -1.54
N CYS A 265 -17.39 0.19 -0.81
CA CYS A 265 -18.42 -0.71 -0.27
C CYS A 265 -19.13 -1.50 -1.39
N LYS A 266 -19.51 -0.83 -2.48
CA LYS A 266 -20.15 -1.45 -3.65
C LYS A 266 -19.25 -2.50 -4.29
N TRP A 267 -17.96 -2.20 -4.47
CA TRP A 267 -16.99 -3.18 -4.97
C TRP A 267 -16.79 -4.38 -4.03
N ILE A 268 -16.77 -4.18 -2.70
CA ILE A 268 -16.69 -5.29 -1.75
C ILE A 268 -17.90 -6.22 -1.92
N VAL A 269 -19.12 -5.67 -1.86
CA VAL A 269 -20.38 -6.45 -1.81
C VAL A 269 -20.79 -7.05 -3.15
N GLU A 270 -20.74 -6.28 -4.24
CA GLU A 270 -21.27 -6.72 -5.54
C GLU A 270 -20.23 -7.45 -6.39
N ILE A 271 -18.94 -7.06 -6.28
CA ILE A 271 -17.88 -7.53 -7.18
C ILE A 271 -16.98 -8.54 -6.49
N HIS A 272 -16.25 -8.13 -5.45
CA HIS A 272 -15.21 -8.96 -4.85
C HIS A 272 -15.80 -10.17 -4.11
N ALA A 273 -16.87 -9.97 -3.33
CA ALA A 273 -17.52 -11.03 -2.56
C ALA A 273 -18.19 -12.11 -3.43
N ARG A 274 -18.60 -11.78 -4.66
CA ARG A 274 -19.36 -12.65 -5.58
C ARG A 274 -18.53 -13.24 -6.73
N LYS A 275 -17.29 -12.79 -6.91
CA LYS A 275 -16.38 -13.31 -7.93
C LYS A 275 -15.75 -14.64 -7.46
N MET A 276 -15.52 -15.57 -8.37
CA MET A 276 -14.72 -16.78 -8.11
C MET A 276 -13.25 -16.42 -7.86
N HIS A 277 -12.65 -16.89 -6.77
CA HIS A 277 -11.24 -16.65 -6.45
C HIS A 277 -10.41 -17.93 -6.53
N GLU A 278 -9.46 -17.97 -7.47
CA GLU A 278 -8.57 -19.13 -7.72
C GLU A 278 -7.75 -19.53 -6.48
N GLY A 279 -7.43 -18.59 -5.58
CA GLY A 279 -6.66 -18.87 -4.35
C GLY A 279 -7.40 -19.75 -3.33
N ILE A 280 -8.74 -19.76 -3.36
CA ILE A 280 -9.60 -20.57 -2.49
C ILE A 280 -10.48 -21.57 -3.26
N GLN A 281 -10.50 -21.48 -4.60
CA GLN A 281 -11.37 -22.25 -5.50
C GLN A 281 -12.85 -22.18 -5.10
N ALA A 282 -13.30 -20.99 -4.65
CA ALA A 282 -14.65 -20.73 -4.19
C ALA A 282 -15.01 -19.23 -4.37
N ILE A 283 -16.29 -18.91 -4.21
CA ILE A 283 -16.77 -17.53 -4.07
C ILE A 283 -16.61 -17.12 -2.59
N PRO A 284 -15.98 -15.96 -2.28
CA PRO A 284 -15.71 -15.51 -0.91
C PRO A 284 -16.96 -15.46 -0.01
N LEU A 285 -18.08 -14.97 -0.54
CA LEU A 285 -19.34 -14.87 0.20
C LEU A 285 -19.94 -16.24 0.57
N GLU A 286 -19.92 -17.18 -0.36
CA GLU A 286 -20.39 -18.56 -0.12
C GLU A 286 -19.52 -19.23 0.94
N ARG A 287 -18.20 -19.17 0.75
CA ARG A 287 -17.21 -19.73 1.68
C ARG A 287 -17.32 -19.14 3.09
N TRP A 288 -17.50 -17.83 3.21
CA TRP A 288 -17.77 -17.18 4.51
C TRP A 288 -19.06 -17.71 5.14
N THR A 289 -20.14 -17.82 4.37
CA THR A 289 -21.46 -18.25 4.86
C THR A 289 -21.42 -19.69 5.38
N GLU A 290 -20.91 -20.63 4.58
CA GLU A 290 -20.71 -22.04 4.99
C GLU A 290 -19.84 -22.15 6.26
N GLY A 291 -18.77 -21.35 6.32
CA GLY A 291 -17.88 -21.30 7.47
C GLY A 291 -18.57 -20.78 8.74
N VAL A 292 -19.42 -19.76 8.63
CA VAL A 292 -20.17 -19.16 9.75
C VAL A 292 -21.29 -20.08 10.23
N GLU A 293 -21.95 -20.85 9.36
CA GLU A 293 -22.94 -21.86 9.76
C GLU A 293 -22.32 -22.95 10.64
N THR A 294 -21.06 -23.32 10.38
CA THR A 294 -20.33 -24.33 11.16
C THR A 294 -19.65 -23.72 12.40
N PHE A 295 -19.09 -22.53 12.27
CA PHE A 295 -18.34 -21.82 13.31
C PHE A 295 -18.86 -20.37 13.44
N PRO A 296 -19.94 -20.14 14.21
CA PRO A 296 -20.55 -18.82 14.32
C PRO A 296 -19.59 -17.80 14.97
N PRO A 297 -19.51 -16.56 14.45
CA PRO A 297 -18.64 -15.51 14.98
C PRO A 297 -18.85 -15.24 16.47
N ARG A 298 -17.76 -15.09 17.21
CA ARG A 298 -17.81 -14.64 18.60
C ARG A 298 -18.25 -13.18 18.65
N LEU A 299 -19.37 -12.93 19.33
CA LEU A 299 -19.90 -11.58 19.53
C LEU A 299 -19.28 -10.92 20.76
N ILE A 300 -19.26 -9.59 20.73
CA ILE A 300 -19.06 -8.73 21.89
C ILE A 300 -20.37 -8.55 22.65
N SER A 301 -20.30 -8.27 23.95
CA SER A 301 -21.50 -8.08 24.78
C SER A 301 -22.14 -6.70 24.63
N ASP A 302 -21.35 -5.67 24.30
CA ASP A 302 -21.82 -4.30 24.07
C ASP A 302 -20.98 -3.63 22.96
N GLN A 303 -21.65 -2.96 22.02
CA GLN A 303 -21.03 -2.15 20.96
C GLN A 303 -20.36 -0.90 21.52
N GLU A 304 -20.86 -0.34 22.62
CA GLU A 304 -20.27 0.85 23.20
C GLU A 304 -18.96 0.54 23.94
N ASP A 305 -18.86 -0.63 24.57
CA ASP A 305 -17.58 -1.14 25.07
C ASP A 305 -16.57 -1.32 23.92
N LEU A 306 -16.98 -1.83 22.75
CA LEU A 306 -16.10 -1.90 21.57
C LEU A 306 -15.65 -0.50 21.10
N ASN A 307 -16.57 0.47 21.03
CA ASN A 307 -16.26 1.86 20.70
C ASN A 307 -15.22 2.43 21.66
N VAL A 308 -15.37 2.22 22.97
CA VAL A 308 -14.43 2.70 23.99
C VAL A 308 -13.12 1.91 23.97
N LEU A 309 -13.13 0.61 23.72
CA LEU A 309 -11.92 -0.22 23.62
C LEU A 309 -11.06 0.21 22.42
N LEU A 310 -11.67 0.40 21.25
CA LEU A 310 -10.99 0.69 19.99
C LEU A 310 -10.93 2.19 19.60
N SER A 311 -11.40 3.09 20.47
CA SER A 311 -11.17 4.53 20.28
C SER A 311 -9.68 4.91 20.44
N CYS A 312 -9.26 5.97 19.74
CA CYS A 312 -7.88 6.45 19.77
C CYS A 312 -7.48 6.99 21.15
N PHE A 313 -6.23 6.75 21.55
CA PHE A 313 -5.82 6.83 22.95
C PHE A 313 -4.72 7.84 23.27
N LYS A 314 -4.73 8.23 24.55
CA LYS A 314 -3.70 8.97 25.31
C LYS A 314 -3.19 10.28 24.72
N GLU A 315 -4.10 11.24 24.71
CA GLU A 315 -3.72 12.56 25.22
C GLU A 315 -3.98 12.62 26.73
N VAL A 316 -2.92 12.54 27.54
CA VAL A 316 -3.01 12.86 28.98
C VAL A 316 -3.21 14.36 29.12
N ARG A 317 -4.41 14.79 29.53
CA ARG A 317 -4.78 16.22 29.61
C ARG A 317 -5.07 16.68 31.02
N LYS A 318 -4.66 17.92 31.31
CA LYS A 318 -5.06 18.66 32.50
C LYS A 318 -6.49 19.18 32.35
N ILE A 319 -7.31 19.05 33.38
CA ILE A 319 -8.68 19.59 33.38
C ILE A 319 -8.62 21.08 33.73
N HIS A 320 -8.97 21.95 32.78
CA HIS A 320 -9.11 23.40 33.01
C HIS A 320 -10.48 23.74 33.64
N PRO A 321 -10.68 24.96 34.18
CA PRO A 321 -11.99 25.37 34.69
C PRO A 321 -13.13 25.34 33.67
N LYS A 322 -12.84 25.51 32.38
CA LYS A 322 -13.82 25.39 31.28
C LYS A 322 -14.06 23.93 30.86
N GLY A 323 -13.20 22.99 31.27
CA GLY A 323 -13.23 21.59 30.86
C GLY A 323 -11.89 21.12 30.27
N ILE A 324 -11.93 20.13 29.37
CA ILE A 324 -10.79 19.66 28.59
C ILE A 324 -10.79 20.38 27.23
N VAL A 325 -9.61 20.51 26.60
CA VAL A 325 -9.47 21.07 25.25
C VAL A 325 -8.66 20.12 24.35
N ILE A 326 -9.22 19.77 23.19
CA ILE A 326 -8.55 19.00 22.13
C ILE A 326 -8.64 19.82 20.85
N GLU A 327 -7.50 20.14 20.24
CA GLU A 327 -7.41 21.02 19.07
C GLU A 327 -8.27 22.31 19.17
N GLY A 328 -8.49 22.83 20.37
CA GLY A 328 -9.29 24.05 20.58
C GLY A 328 -10.81 23.82 20.70
N ILE A 329 -11.33 22.62 20.42
CA ILE A 329 -12.68 22.23 20.83
C ILE A 329 -12.66 22.00 22.34
N TRP A 330 -13.66 22.54 23.04
CA TRP A 330 -13.79 22.43 24.48
C TRP A 330 -14.83 21.38 24.86
N TYR A 331 -14.50 20.53 25.82
CA TYR A 331 -15.33 19.43 26.30
C TYR A 331 -15.63 19.62 27.78
N SER A 332 -16.90 19.56 28.17
CA SER A 332 -17.28 19.74 29.58
C SER A 332 -18.49 18.92 29.96
N SER A 333 -18.48 18.40 31.18
CA SER A 333 -19.63 17.75 31.80
C SER A 333 -19.64 18.01 33.30
N ARG A 334 -20.80 17.82 33.92
CA ARG A 334 -20.95 17.90 35.38
C ARG A 334 -20.01 16.93 36.09
N LYS A 335 -19.96 15.66 35.63
CA LYS A 335 -19.07 14.62 36.19
C LYS A 335 -17.59 14.97 36.05
N LEU A 336 -17.17 15.56 34.92
CA LEU A 336 -15.81 16.07 34.75
C LEU A 336 -15.48 17.21 35.75
N THR A 337 -16.43 18.10 35.99
CA THR A 337 -16.28 19.21 36.94
C THR A 337 -16.18 18.70 38.38
N GLU A 338 -17.00 17.73 38.75
CA GLU A 338 -16.96 17.05 40.06
C GLU A 338 -15.63 16.30 40.26
N LEU A 339 -15.14 15.59 39.25
CA LEU A 339 -13.84 14.91 39.26
C LEU A 339 -12.68 15.91 39.46
N ARG A 340 -12.72 17.06 38.76
CA ARG A 340 -11.73 18.15 38.94
C ARG A 340 -11.79 18.74 40.35
N ASN A 341 -12.97 19.06 40.87
CA ASN A 341 -13.15 19.68 42.19
C ASN A 341 -12.72 18.77 43.34
N SER A 342 -12.79 17.46 43.14
CA SER A 342 -12.38 16.44 44.11
C SER A 342 -10.93 15.94 43.90
N SER A 343 -10.11 16.68 43.13
CA SER A 343 -8.72 16.35 42.80
C SER A 343 -7.79 17.56 42.91
N ASN A 344 -6.48 17.33 42.89
CA ASN A 344 -5.46 18.39 43.03
C ASN A 344 -5.41 19.32 41.80
N LYS A 345 -4.85 20.54 41.97
CA LYS A 345 -4.77 21.61 40.93
C LYS A 345 -4.07 21.23 39.62
N ASP A 346 -3.30 20.15 39.60
CA ASP A 346 -2.59 19.62 38.43
C ASP A 346 -3.06 18.21 38.04
N PHE A 347 -4.26 17.82 38.46
CA PHE A 347 -4.82 16.53 38.13
C PHE A 347 -4.99 16.35 36.61
N GLN A 348 -4.46 15.25 36.11
CA GLN A 348 -4.49 14.84 34.71
C GLN A 348 -5.36 13.59 34.56
N VAL A 349 -6.05 13.47 33.43
CA VAL A 349 -6.88 12.30 33.10
C VAL A 349 -6.40 11.61 31.83
N ASP A 350 -6.52 10.30 31.83
CA ASP A 350 -6.49 9.47 30.63
C ASP A 350 -7.83 9.64 29.91
N MET A 351 -7.80 9.84 28.60
CA MET A 351 -9.00 9.91 27.77
C MET A 351 -8.81 9.25 26.41
N LYS A 352 -9.94 8.92 25.79
CA LYS A 352 -10.07 8.43 24.42
C LYS A 352 -11.02 9.32 23.64
N PHE A 353 -10.85 9.34 22.32
CA PHE A 353 -11.80 9.98 21.42
C PHE A 353 -11.79 9.27 20.06
N ASP A 354 -12.87 9.45 19.30
CA ASP A 354 -12.98 8.94 17.95
C ASP A 354 -12.42 9.98 16.95
N PRO A 355 -11.37 9.68 16.17
CA PRO A 355 -10.84 10.61 15.18
C PRO A 355 -11.83 10.90 14.05
N THR A 356 -12.87 10.08 13.84
CA THR A 356 -13.89 10.32 12.81
C THR A 356 -15.02 11.24 13.27
N ASN A 357 -15.21 11.44 14.59
CA ASN A 357 -16.30 12.27 15.09
C ASN A 357 -15.97 12.89 16.45
N MET A 358 -15.71 14.20 16.45
CA MET A 358 -15.19 14.94 17.61
C MET A 358 -16.27 15.39 18.61
N TRP A 359 -17.54 15.02 18.47
CA TRP A 359 -18.63 15.51 19.35
C TRP A 359 -18.53 15.09 20.82
N ARG A 360 -17.86 13.96 21.10
CA ARG A 360 -17.68 13.43 22.46
C ARG A 360 -16.27 12.90 22.67
N ILE A 361 -15.86 12.88 23.94
CA ILE A 361 -14.67 12.20 24.41
C ILE A 361 -15.03 11.29 25.58
N HIS A 362 -14.30 10.18 25.73
CA HIS A 362 -14.48 9.23 26.82
C HIS A 362 -13.34 9.45 27.82
N VAL A 363 -13.65 9.99 29.01
CA VAL A 363 -12.67 10.28 30.06
C VAL A 363 -12.65 9.13 31.07
N ARG A 364 -11.47 8.65 31.47
CA ARG A 364 -11.33 7.61 32.48
C ARG A 364 -11.42 8.22 33.88
N ASP A 365 -12.36 7.75 34.68
CA ASP A 365 -12.37 8.03 36.12
C ASP A 365 -11.29 7.18 36.82
N PRO A 366 -10.30 7.78 37.52
CA PRO A 366 -9.23 7.03 38.18
C PRO A 366 -9.72 6.19 39.38
N ARG A 367 -10.91 6.47 39.92
CA ARG A 367 -11.43 5.83 41.15
C ARG A 367 -12.16 4.54 40.85
N THR A 368 -12.98 4.53 39.81
CA THR A 368 -13.73 3.37 39.34
C THR A 368 -13.02 2.63 38.21
N ASN A 369 -12.01 3.25 37.59
CA ASN A 369 -11.33 2.78 36.38
C ASN A 369 -12.27 2.60 35.17
N THR A 370 -13.44 3.25 35.19
CA THR A 370 -14.44 3.23 34.11
C THR A 370 -14.35 4.51 33.27
N TYR A 371 -14.69 4.40 31.99
CA TYR A 371 -14.85 5.56 31.12
C TYR A 371 -16.22 6.21 31.32
N PHE A 372 -16.32 7.51 31.02
CA PHE A 372 -17.59 8.23 30.94
C PHE A 372 -17.52 9.33 29.88
N ASP A 373 -18.67 9.62 29.30
CA ASP A 373 -18.78 10.55 28.19
C ASP A 373 -18.74 12.01 28.65
N VAL A 374 -18.04 12.81 27.84
CA VAL A 374 -17.97 14.26 27.97
C VAL A 374 -18.24 14.85 26.58
N PRO A 375 -19.39 15.52 26.36
CA PRO A 375 -19.69 16.15 25.08
C PRO A 375 -18.86 17.42 24.88
N ALA A 376 -18.74 17.82 23.62
CA ALA A 376 -18.28 19.14 23.23
C ALA A 376 -19.24 20.21 23.78
N LEU A 377 -18.69 21.39 24.13
CA LEU A 377 -19.48 22.57 24.48
C LEU A 377 -20.20 23.20 23.28
N ASP A 378 -19.80 22.83 22.08
CA ASP A 378 -20.40 23.22 20.81
C ASP A 378 -20.67 21.92 20.01
N PRO A 379 -21.81 21.25 20.26
CA PRO A 379 -22.15 20.01 19.57
C PRO A 379 -22.42 20.24 18.08
N GLU A 380 -23.07 21.34 17.72
CA GLU A 380 -23.43 21.69 16.33
C GLU A 380 -22.21 21.80 15.42
N TYR A 381 -21.07 22.26 15.95
CA TYR A 381 -19.80 22.26 15.21
C TYR A 381 -19.06 20.90 15.22
N ALA A 382 -19.18 20.14 16.30
CA ALA A 382 -18.34 18.96 16.54
C ALA A 382 -18.96 17.63 16.07
N GLU A 383 -20.28 17.59 15.87
CA GLU A 383 -21.02 16.44 15.35
C GLU A 383 -20.73 16.19 13.87
N GLY A 384 -20.34 14.96 13.54
CA GLY A 384 -19.89 14.58 12.19
C GLY A 384 -18.48 15.07 11.82
N LEU A 385 -17.88 15.96 12.62
CA LEU A 385 -16.59 16.54 12.33
C LEU A 385 -15.43 15.60 12.73
N GLY A 386 -14.69 15.12 11.73
CA GLY A 386 -13.44 14.40 11.95
C GLY A 386 -12.25 15.29 12.34
N LEU A 387 -11.29 14.72 13.06
CA LEU A 387 -10.07 15.39 13.52
C LEU A 387 -9.23 15.97 12.37
N TRP A 388 -9.16 15.25 11.24
CA TRP A 388 -8.36 15.67 10.09
C TRP A 388 -8.97 16.89 9.37
N PRO A 389 -10.26 16.89 8.95
CA PRO A 389 -10.93 18.10 8.46
C PRO A 389 -10.79 19.29 9.43
N HIS A 390 -10.98 19.07 10.73
CA HIS A 390 -10.82 20.10 11.75
C HIS A 390 -9.40 20.72 11.79
N LYS A 391 -8.36 19.88 11.69
CA LYS A 391 -6.96 20.34 11.59
C LYS A 391 -6.70 21.14 10.32
N ILE A 392 -7.29 20.75 9.18
CA ILE A 392 -7.19 21.51 7.93
C ILE A 392 -7.86 22.88 8.08
N LEU A 393 -9.11 22.95 8.55
CA LEU A 393 -9.82 24.21 8.79
C LEU A 393 -9.01 25.15 9.69
N ARG A 394 -8.46 24.65 10.80
CA ARG A 394 -7.59 25.42 11.71
C ARG A 394 -6.31 25.91 11.03
N LYS A 395 -5.74 25.18 10.06
CA LYS A 395 -4.57 25.59 9.28
C LYS A 395 -4.93 26.76 8.35
N TYR A 396 -6.10 26.71 7.69
CA TYR A 396 -6.59 27.80 6.82
C TYR A 396 -6.99 29.05 7.61
N LEU A 397 -7.76 28.92 8.70
CA LEU A 397 -8.14 30.04 9.58
C LEU A 397 -6.91 30.80 10.09
N ARG A 398 -5.86 30.08 10.54
CA ARG A 398 -4.59 30.70 10.96
C ARG A 398 -3.89 31.45 9.83
N LYS A 399 -3.92 30.94 8.59
CA LYS A 399 -3.38 31.64 7.42
C LYS A 399 -4.15 32.92 7.09
N MET A 400 -5.46 32.94 7.31
CA MET A 400 -6.32 34.11 7.10
C MET A 400 -6.31 35.11 8.27
N GLY A 401 -5.54 34.84 9.34
CA GLY A 401 -5.44 35.70 10.52
C GLY A 401 -6.61 35.56 11.52
N ALA A 402 -7.56 34.67 11.25
CA ALA A 402 -8.70 34.42 12.12
C ALA A 402 -8.25 33.75 13.44
N ARG A 403 -8.74 34.27 14.58
CA ARG A 403 -8.40 33.76 15.93
C ARG A 403 -9.43 32.81 16.51
N GLN A 404 -10.63 32.76 15.96
CA GLN A 404 -11.74 31.91 16.41
C GLN A 404 -12.40 31.23 15.21
N ILE A 405 -13.03 30.08 15.48
CA ILE A 405 -13.91 29.39 14.55
C ILE A 405 -15.29 29.99 14.78
N ASP A 406 -15.64 30.98 13.98
CA ASP A 406 -16.98 31.58 13.91
C ASP A 406 -17.64 31.16 12.60
N PRO A 407 -18.97 30.98 12.50
CA PRO A 407 -19.63 30.63 11.24
C PRO A 407 -19.30 31.58 10.08
N THR A 408 -19.08 32.87 10.36
CA THR A 408 -18.68 33.87 9.35
C THR A 408 -17.25 33.63 8.84
N GLU A 409 -16.32 33.29 9.72
CA GLU A 409 -14.93 32.97 9.35
C GLU A 409 -14.84 31.59 8.66
N LEU A 410 -15.67 30.64 9.08
CA LEU A 410 -15.82 29.35 8.41
C LEU A 410 -16.32 29.55 6.97
N ALA A 411 -17.36 30.37 6.76
CA ALA A 411 -17.88 30.70 5.43
C ALA A 411 -16.82 31.33 4.52
N LYS A 412 -16.03 32.29 5.04
CA LYS A 412 -14.89 32.89 4.30
C LYS A 412 -13.83 31.86 3.91
N VAL A 413 -13.53 30.89 4.77
CA VAL A 413 -12.61 29.78 4.45
C VAL A 413 -13.18 28.90 3.34
N LYS A 414 -14.48 28.57 3.39
CA LYS A 414 -15.15 27.78 2.33
C LYS A 414 -15.11 28.51 0.98
N GLU A 415 -15.45 29.80 0.96
CA GLU A 415 -15.41 30.64 -0.24
C GLU A 415 -13.99 30.74 -0.82
N HIS A 416 -13.00 31.06 0.02
CA HIS A 416 -11.60 31.18 -0.41
C HIS A 416 -11.03 29.86 -0.98
N ILE A 417 -11.39 28.71 -0.39
CA ILE A 417 -10.97 27.40 -0.91
C ILE A 417 -11.71 27.06 -2.21
N HIS A 418 -12.99 27.41 -2.33
CA HIS A 418 -13.73 27.26 -3.59
C HIS A 418 -13.07 28.07 -4.72
N ASP A 419 -12.69 29.33 -4.46
CA ASP A 419 -11.99 30.18 -5.42
C ASP A 419 -10.64 29.57 -5.85
N LEU A 420 -9.82 29.08 -4.91
CA LEU A 420 -8.57 28.39 -5.22
C LEU A 420 -8.77 27.16 -6.13
N ILE A 421 -9.82 26.38 -5.89
CA ILE A 421 -10.19 25.23 -6.74
C ILE A 421 -10.62 25.71 -8.13
N GLN A 422 -11.43 26.76 -8.22
CA GLN A 422 -11.87 27.33 -9.51
C GLN A 422 -10.72 27.94 -10.31
N GLU A 423 -9.80 28.68 -9.68
CA GLU A 423 -8.63 29.28 -10.34
C GLU A 423 -7.66 28.23 -10.87
N THR A 424 -7.36 27.19 -10.08
CA THR A 424 -6.50 26.09 -10.51
C THR A 424 -7.15 25.29 -11.65
N ALA A 425 -8.46 25.00 -11.59
CA ALA A 425 -9.20 24.35 -12.67
C ALA A 425 -9.24 25.19 -13.97
N LYS A 426 -9.48 26.51 -13.88
CA LYS A 426 -9.43 27.45 -15.02
C LYS A 426 -8.03 27.49 -15.65
N THR A 427 -6.98 27.48 -14.82
CA THR A 427 -5.59 27.51 -15.28
C THR A 427 -5.19 26.21 -15.98
N LYS A 428 -5.62 25.05 -15.48
CA LYS A 428 -5.43 23.75 -16.16
C LYS A 428 -6.22 23.67 -17.48
N LYS A 429 -7.45 24.19 -17.56
CA LYS A 429 -8.20 24.31 -18.84
C LYS A 429 -7.44 25.14 -19.89
N ARG A 430 -6.79 26.25 -19.49
CA ARG A 430 -5.91 27.04 -20.37
C ARG A 430 -4.66 26.25 -20.83
N LYS A 431 -3.94 25.58 -19.93
CA LYS A 431 -2.78 24.74 -20.31
C LYS A 431 -3.19 23.62 -21.30
N ARG A 432 -4.32 22.96 -21.07
CA ARG A 432 -4.83 21.86 -21.92
C ARG A 432 -5.22 22.34 -23.32
N THR A 433 -5.83 23.52 -23.47
CA THR A 433 -6.14 24.10 -24.79
C THR A 433 -4.91 24.64 -25.51
N THR A 434 -3.91 25.16 -24.80
CA THR A 434 -2.61 25.54 -25.41
C THR A 434 -1.87 24.32 -25.96
N ASN A 435 -1.75 23.24 -25.19
CA ASN A 435 -1.09 22.02 -25.66
C ASN A 435 -1.85 21.37 -26.83
N ALA A 436 -3.19 21.37 -26.81
CA ALA A 436 -4.00 20.90 -27.93
C ALA A 436 -3.85 21.77 -29.20
N ARG A 437 -3.62 23.09 -29.06
CA ARG A 437 -3.29 23.97 -30.19
C ARG A 437 -1.89 23.70 -30.75
N ILE A 438 -0.90 23.45 -29.88
CA ILE A 438 0.47 23.10 -30.30
C ILE A 438 0.50 21.75 -31.04
N GLY A 439 -0.30 20.77 -30.59
CA GLY A 439 -0.49 19.50 -31.31
C GLY A 439 -1.04 19.70 -32.72
N ARG A 440 -2.17 20.41 -32.86
CA ARG A 440 -2.78 20.68 -34.18
C ARG A 440 -1.89 21.49 -35.11
N PHE A 441 -1.06 22.40 -34.57
CA PHE A 441 -0.13 23.19 -35.37
C PHE A 441 0.98 22.32 -36.00
N ARG A 442 1.38 21.23 -35.32
CA ARG A 442 2.30 20.22 -35.88
C ARG A 442 1.64 19.32 -36.92
N GLU A 443 0.36 18.98 -36.75
CA GLU A 443 -0.41 18.21 -37.74
C GLU A 443 -0.67 19.01 -39.03
N SER A 444 -0.91 20.33 -38.93
CA SER A 444 -1.20 21.18 -40.09
C SER A 444 -0.01 21.56 -40.97
N SER A 445 1.20 21.08 -40.67
CA SER A 445 2.45 21.49 -41.33
C SER A 445 3.11 20.39 -42.19
N SER A 446 2.41 19.30 -42.50
CA SER A 446 2.87 18.25 -43.43
C SER A 446 2.11 18.33 -44.77
N PRO A 447 2.77 18.41 -45.93
CA PRO A 447 2.10 18.37 -47.23
C PRO A 447 1.66 16.94 -47.60
N ALA A 448 0.50 16.80 -48.25
CA ALA A 448 -0.02 15.51 -48.70
C ALA A 448 0.54 15.12 -50.09
N PRO A 449 0.92 13.84 -50.33
CA PRO A 449 1.24 13.31 -51.64
C PRO A 449 0.01 12.71 -52.36
N SER A 450 0.10 12.58 -53.69
CA SER A 450 -0.93 12.05 -54.59
C SER A 450 -0.75 10.56 -54.91
N ASN A 451 -1.84 9.89 -55.31
CA ASN A 451 -1.87 8.55 -55.96
C ASN A 451 -0.83 8.47 -57.12
N GLU A 452 -0.25 7.32 -57.50
CA GLU A 452 -0.92 6.02 -57.77
C GLU A 452 0.10 4.86 -57.98
N ASP A 453 -0.40 3.62 -57.91
CA ASP A 453 0.06 2.36 -58.54
C ASP A 453 1.19 1.44 -57.95
N ARG A 454 0.73 0.20 -57.64
CA ARG A 454 1.39 -1.15 -57.65
C ARG A 454 2.00 -1.80 -56.39
N MET A 455 1.69 -3.10 -56.29
CA MET A 455 1.97 -4.06 -55.21
C MET A 455 3.40 -4.63 -55.26
N ILE A 456 4.05 -4.77 -54.10
CA ILE A 456 4.86 -5.94 -53.68
C ILE A 456 4.66 -6.13 -52.15
N GLU A 457 4.58 -7.38 -51.69
CA GLU A 457 4.33 -7.76 -50.28
C GLU A 457 5.63 -7.91 -49.43
N PRO A 458 5.56 -8.11 -48.09
CA PRO A 458 6.47 -7.42 -47.17
C PRO A 458 7.74 -8.20 -46.79
N ASN A 459 8.77 -7.46 -46.38
CA ASN A 459 9.56 -7.88 -45.22
C ASN A 459 10.17 -6.69 -44.45
N THR A 460 10.49 -6.92 -43.18
CA THR A 460 10.76 -5.92 -42.14
C THR A 460 12.15 -5.27 -42.16
N SER A 461 12.26 -4.21 -41.35
CA SER A 461 13.47 -3.52 -40.86
C SER A 461 14.39 -2.87 -41.91
N TYR A 462 14.53 -1.54 -41.82
CA TYR A 462 15.83 -0.90 -41.63
C TYR A 462 15.66 0.50 -41.00
N GLU A 463 16.72 0.96 -40.34
CA GLU A 463 16.78 2.16 -39.50
C GLU A 463 16.95 3.46 -40.31
N ILE A 464 16.74 4.61 -39.67
CA ILE A 464 17.17 5.92 -40.20
C ILE A 464 18.28 6.49 -39.31
N SER A 465 19.45 6.64 -39.93
CA SER A 465 20.63 7.35 -39.40
C SER A 465 20.45 8.88 -39.42
N PHE A 466 21.22 9.58 -38.58
CA PHE A 466 21.50 11.02 -38.70
C PHE A 466 23.00 11.31 -38.55
N ASP A 467 23.64 11.64 -39.67
CA ASP A 467 24.86 12.48 -39.71
C ASP A 467 24.46 13.98 -39.64
N ALA A 468 25.29 14.95 -39.22
CA ALA A 468 26.73 14.95 -38.98
C ALA A 468 27.14 15.88 -37.80
N ALA A 469 28.30 15.62 -37.20
CA ALA A 469 28.97 16.45 -36.18
C ALA A 469 29.93 17.51 -36.83
N PRO A 470 30.57 18.43 -36.07
CA PRO A 470 31.69 18.15 -35.14
C PRO A 470 31.55 18.91 -33.78
N THR A 471 32.30 18.76 -32.67
CA THR A 471 33.41 17.94 -32.11
C THR A 471 33.56 18.42 -30.64
N ALA A 472 34.19 17.77 -29.65
CA ALA A 472 34.63 16.40 -29.32
C ALA A 472 35.23 16.48 -27.87
N LYS A 473 35.55 15.44 -27.11
CA LYS A 473 35.67 13.98 -27.33
C LYS A 473 35.25 13.24 -26.04
N GLU A 474 34.72 12.02 -26.17
CA GLU A 474 34.98 10.85 -25.30
C GLU A 474 34.35 9.64 -26.04
N GLU A 475 35.06 8.52 -26.13
CA GLU A 475 34.73 7.44 -27.09
C GLU A 475 33.70 6.45 -26.51
N ASP A 476 32.73 6.07 -27.36
CA ASP A 476 31.51 5.34 -27.02
C ASP A 476 31.65 3.84 -27.32
N TYR A 477 30.90 3.00 -26.59
CA TYR A 477 30.82 1.55 -26.82
C TYR A 477 29.35 1.09 -26.77
N ARG A 478 28.74 1.08 -27.96
CA ARG A 478 27.50 0.39 -28.37
C ARG A 478 27.66 0.03 -29.85
N ASP A 479 27.23 -1.12 -30.36
CA ASP A 479 26.67 -2.32 -29.72
C ASP A 479 27.29 -3.56 -30.36
N ASP A 480 27.49 -4.61 -29.55
CA ASP A 480 27.34 -6.00 -29.96
C ASP A 480 26.49 -6.65 -28.86
N LEU A 481 25.25 -6.15 -28.72
CA LEU A 481 24.24 -6.70 -27.83
C LEU A 481 23.74 -8.04 -28.40
N VAL A 482 24.47 -9.11 -28.12
CA VAL A 482 23.85 -10.42 -27.96
C VAL A 482 23.12 -10.39 -26.62
N GLU A 483 21.81 -10.59 -26.66
CA GLU A 483 20.89 -10.34 -25.55
C GLU A 483 21.19 -11.24 -24.33
N ASP A 484 21.38 -10.64 -23.16
CA ASP A 484 21.60 -11.35 -21.87
C ASP A 484 20.33 -12.09 -21.37
N ASP A 485 19.20 -11.98 -22.08
CA ASP A 485 17.90 -12.53 -21.68
C ASP A 485 17.79 -14.06 -21.81
N ASP A 486 18.56 -14.69 -22.70
CA ASP A 486 18.57 -16.15 -22.89
C ASP A 486 19.01 -16.90 -21.61
N PHE A 487 19.93 -16.34 -20.82
CA PHE A 487 20.43 -17.00 -19.60
C PHE A 487 19.44 -16.90 -18.42
N LEU A 488 18.56 -15.90 -18.45
CA LEU A 488 17.47 -15.74 -17.48
C LEU A 488 16.29 -16.65 -17.86
N ALA A 489 16.01 -16.80 -19.16
CA ALA A 489 15.05 -17.77 -19.68
C ALA A 489 15.46 -19.22 -19.39
N ASP A 490 16.71 -19.61 -19.66
CA ASP A 490 17.21 -20.97 -19.39
C ASP A 490 17.26 -21.28 -17.88
N GLY A 491 17.58 -20.28 -17.04
CA GLY A 491 17.45 -20.38 -15.58
C GLY A 491 16.02 -20.64 -15.10
N MET A 492 15.02 -20.00 -15.73
CA MET A 492 13.59 -20.20 -15.40
C MET A 492 13.03 -21.54 -15.93
N GLN A 493 13.45 -22.00 -17.12
CA GLN A 493 13.01 -23.31 -17.64
C GLN A 493 13.44 -24.47 -16.73
N ARG A 494 14.64 -24.39 -16.15
CA ARG A 494 15.17 -25.41 -15.22
C ARG A 494 14.32 -25.57 -13.95
N ILE A 495 13.67 -24.49 -13.47
CA ILE A 495 12.79 -24.55 -12.29
C ILE A 495 11.48 -25.28 -12.60
N GLN A 496 10.97 -25.18 -13.83
CA GLN A 496 9.72 -25.86 -14.24
C GLN A 496 9.88 -27.37 -14.50
N ALA A 497 11.10 -27.85 -14.76
CA ALA A 497 11.36 -29.26 -15.07
C ALA A 497 11.34 -30.18 -13.84
N VAL A 498 11.79 -29.70 -12.67
CA VAL A 498 11.94 -30.53 -11.45
C VAL A 498 10.60 -30.86 -10.77
N GLY A 499 9.52 -30.16 -11.12
CA GLY A 499 8.20 -30.31 -10.49
C GLY A 499 7.23 -31.30 -11.13
N LYS A 500 7.70 -32.20 -12.03
CA LYS A 500 6.81 -33.10 -12.81
C LYS A 500 7.01 -34.61 -12.61
N ASP A 501 8.10 -35.04 -12.00
CA ASP A 501 8.50 -36.47 -11.99
C ASP A 501 8.24 -37.21 -10.65
N ASP A 502 7.57 -36.57 -9.68
CA ASP A 502 7.04 -37.23 -8.48
C ASP A 502 5.53 -36.90 -8.32
N VAL A 503 4.68 -37.86 -8.71
CA VAL A 503 3.21 -37.89 -8.51
C VAL A 503 2.81 -39.24 -7.93
#